data_AF-A0A7D5UZP2-F1
#
_entry.id   AF-A0A7D5UZP2-F1
#
_cell.length_a   1.000
_cell.length_b   1.000
_cell.length_c   1.000
_cell.angle_alpha   90.00
_cell.angle_beta   90.00
_cell.angle_gamma   90.00
#
_symmetry.space_group_name_H-M   'P 1'
#
loop_
_entity.id
_entity.type
_entity.pdbx_description
1 polymer ?
#
loop_
_entity_poly.entity_id
_entity_poly.type
_entity_poly.pdbx_seq_one_letter_code
_entity_poly.pdbx_strand_id
1 'polypeptide(L)'
;MKSAVLLASTLALVTALPQAKPVCPEPKDLLPWLEKSLTTEECFELESNKPSFKELEQKCGTTWSCNVLSNSNEKWLIDNSGFANEEACLARHVRDPGQKIPWYPKSSTDDECLAFKMCKPALEELEEQCGTDWTCSLLEGRGERNRLDNIWLAEKTGLWSKEDCLRHHMPDPSL
;
A
#
# COMPACT_ATOMS: atom_id res chain seq x y z
N MET A 1 31.36 -35.30 -59.04
CA MET A 1 30.97 -34.18 -58.16
C MET A 1 29.79 -34.63 -57.31
N LYS A 2 29.98 -34.87 -56.02
CA LYS A 2 28.89 -35.11 -55.06
C LYS A 2 29.26 -34.36 -53.78
N SER A 3 28.59 -33.23 -53.55
CA SER A 3 28.81 -32.39 -52.37
C SER A 3 27.98 -32.91 -51.21
N ALA A 4 28.64 -33.14 -50.07
CA ALA A 4 27.99 -33.40 -48.79
C ALA A 4 27.63 -32.06 -48.15
N VAL A 5 26.36 -31.86 -47.81
CA VAL A 5 25.89 -30.72 -47.03
C VAL A 5 25.97 -31.12 -45.56
N LEU A 6 26.91 -30.52 -44.83
CA LEU A 6 26.97 -30.59 -43.38
C LEU A 6 26.06 -29.49 -42.81
N LEU A 7 24.92 -29.86 -42.25
CA LEU A 7 24.07 -28.99 -41.45
C LEU A 7 24.70 -28.87 -40.05
N ALA A 8 25.36 -27.74 -39.78
CA ALA A 8 25.82 -27.39 -38.45
C ALA A 8 24.61 -26.94 -37.61
N SER A 9 24.24 -27.74 -36.62
CA SER A 9 23.25 -27.37 -35.61
C SER A 9 23.84 -26.31 -34.68
N THR A 10 23.41 -25.07 -34.80
CA THR A 10 23.68 -24.03 -33.81
C THR A 10 22.79 -24.26 -32.59
N LEU A 11 23.35 -24.92 -31.56
CA LEU A 11 22.79 -24.84 -30.21
C LEU A 11 22.92 -23.38 -29.74
N ALA A 12 21.85 -22.61 -29.83
CA ALA A 12 21.75 -21.35 -29.11
C ALA A 12 21.65 -21.70 -27.62
N LEU A 13 22.77 -21.62 -26.90
CA LEU A 13 22.75 -21.54 -25.45
C LEU A 13 22.00 -20.24 -25.09
N VAL A 14 20.74 -20.38 -24.71
CA VAL A 14 20.02 -19.33 -23.99
C VAL A 14 20.66 -19.26 -22.62
N THR A 15 21.71 -18.46 -22.48
CA THR A 15 22.18 -18.00 -21.18
C THR A 15 21.03 -17.19 -20.59
N ALA A 16 20.25 -17.79 -19.69
CA ALA A 16 19.34 -17.05 -18.85
C ALA A 16 20.19 -16.01 -18.10
N LEU A 17 20.11 -14.76 -18.55
CA LEU A 17 20.68 -13.62 -17.83
C LEU A 17 20.18 -13.72 -16.39
N PRO A 18 21.05 -13.59 -15.38
CA PRO A 18 20.60 -13.55 -14.00
C PRO A 18 19.62 -12.39 -13.90
N GLN A 19 18.34 -12.70 -13.71
CA GLN A 19 17.34 -11.66 -13.50
C GLN A 19 17.80 -10.89 -12.28
N ALA A 20 18.04 -9.59 -12.47
CA ALA A 20 18.38 -8.70 -11.39
C ALA A 20 17.29 -8.89 -10.32
N LYS A 21 17.71 -9.25 -9.10
CA LYS A 21 16.76 -9.37 -8.00
C LYS A 21 16.02 -8.04 -7.90
N PRO A 22 14.68 -8.03 -7.80
CA PRO A 22 13.94 -6.80 -7.60
C PRO A 22 14.51 -6.08 -6.38
N VAL A 23 14.79 -4.78 -6.54
CA VAL A 23 15.19 -3.92 -5.42
C VAL A 23 13.94 -3.74 -4.57
N CYS A 24 13.84 -4.50 -3.49
CA CYS A 24 12.71 -4.41 -2.59
C CYS A 24 12.83 -3.14 -1.74
N PRO A 25 11.76 -2.32 -1.64
CA PRO A 25 11.72 -1.27 -0.64
C PRO A 25 11.74 -1.90 0.75
N GLU A 26 12.29 -1.18 1.73
CA GLU A 26 12.21 -1.64 3.11
C GLU A 26 10.74 -1.76 3.52
N PRO A 27 10.34 -2.87 4.18
CA PRO A 27 8.98 -3.03 4.67
C PRO A 27 8.60 -1.87 5.59
N LYS A 28 7.63 -1.07 5.16
CA LYS A 28 7.00 -0.10 6.05
C LYS A 28 5.99 -0.83 6.93
N ASP A 29 6.31 -1.00 8.21
CA ASP A 29 5.33 -1.45 9.22
C ASP A 29 4.26 -0.35 9.40
N LEU A 30 3.16 -0.44 8.65
CA LEU A 30 2.06 0.51 8.71
C LEU A 30 1.11 0.15 9.87
N LEU A 31 0.63 1.17 10.58
CA LEU A 31 -0.39 1.08 11.62
C LEU A 31 -1.78 1.00 11.00
N PRO A 32 -2.77 0.32 11.60
CA PRO A 32 -4.13 0.25 11.06
C PRO A 32 -4.84 1.62 11.12
N TRP A 33 -5.70 1.93 10.16
CA TRP A 33 -6.59 3.10 10.24
C TRP A 33 -7.70 2.82 11.25
N LEU A 34 -7.90 3.75 12.18
CA LEU A 34 -8.90 3.61 13.24
C LEU A 34 -10.02 4.61 13.05
N GLU A 35 -11.25 4.09 12.99
CA GLU A 35 -12.47 4.89 12.95
C GLU A 35 -12.77 5.51 14.31
N LYS A 36 -13.37 6.70 14.29
CA LYS A 36 -13.80 7.39 15.51
C LYS A 36 -14.97 6.66 16.15
N SER A 37 -14.87 6.37 17.45
CA SER A 37 -15.94 5.70 18.23
C SER A 37 -16.64 6.60 19.25
N LEU A 38 -15.97 7.67 19.70
CA LEU A 38 -16.56 8.70 20.57
C LEU A 38 -17.16 9.86 19.77
N THR A 39 -18.01 10.66 20.41
CA THR A 39 -18.45 11.95 19.86
C THR A 39 -17.32 12.98 19.85
N THR A 40 -17.52 14.10 19.17
CA THR A 40 -16.57 15.22 19.17
C THR A 40 -16.35 15.81 20.55
N GLU A 41 -17.41 15.98 21.35
CA GLU A 41 -17.31 16.53 22.71
C GLU A 41 -16.54 15.60 23.64
N GLU A 42 -16.83 14.30 23.59
CA GLU A 42 -16.09 13.29 24.37
C GLU A 42 -14.61 13.19 23.96
N CYS A 43 -14.30 13.44 22.68
CA CYS A 43 -12.90 13.50 22.23
C CYS A 43 -12.16 14.73 22.76
N PHE A 44 -12.80 15.89 22.82
CA PHE A 44 -12.21 17.07 23.46
C PHE A 44 -11.99 16.86 24.96
N GLU A 45 -12.95 16.24 25.65
CA GLU A 45 -12.78 15.88 27.07
C GLU A 45 -11.65 14.88 27.27
N LEU A 46 -11.58 13.84 26.43
CA LEU A 46 -10.50 12.86 26.48
C LEU A 46 -9.15 13.54 26.27
N GLU A 47 -8.98 14.31 25.21
CA GLU A 47 -7.74 15.05 24.90
C GLU A 47 -7.31 15.97 26.06
N SER A 48 -8.26 16.68 26.68
CA SER A 48 -8.00 17.56 27.83
C SER A 48 -7.44 16.82 29.04
N ASN A 49 -7.74 15.52 29.17
CA ASN A 49 -7.20 14.65 30.22
C ASN A 49 -5.82 14.07 29.90
N LYS A 50 -5.23 14.43 28.75
CA LYS A 50 -3.87 14.04 28.33
C LYS A 50 -3.64 12.51 28.33
N PRO A 51 -4.45 11.75 27.57
CA PRO A 51 -4.38 10.29 27.50
C PRO A 51 -3.07 9.86 26.81
N SER A 52 -2.81 8.56 26.74
CA SER A 52 -1.81 8.07 25.79
C SER A 52 -2.26 8.32 24.35
N PHE A 53 -1.33 8.51 23.42
CA PHE A 53 -1.67 8.65 21.99
C PHE A 53 -2.45 7.44 21.48
N LYS A 54 -2.06 6.24 21.91
CA LYS A 54 -2.76 4.99 21.56
C LYS A 54 -4.23 5.00 22.00
N GLU A 55 -4.51 5.46 23.21
CA GLU A 55 -5.89 5.56 23.71
C GLU A 55 -6.68 6.62 22.94
N LEU A 56 -6.07 7.77 22.68
CA LEU A 56 -6.68 8.83 21.88
C LEU A 56 -7.06 8.32 20.49
N GLU A 57 -6.15 7.64 19.81
CA GLU A 57 -6.38 7.08 18.49
C GLU A 57 -7.47 6.00 18.49
N GLN A 58 -7.43 5.07 19.46
CA GLN A 58 -8.44 4.00 19.57
C GLN A 58 -9.87 4.53 19.79
N LYS A 59 -10.03 5.67 20.46
CA LYS A 59 -11.34 6.22 20.80
C LYS A 59 -11.80 7.31 19.83
N CYS A 60 -10.89 8.16 19.38
CA CYS A 60 -11.17 9.32 18.54
C CYS A 60 -10.81 9.15 17.08
N GLY A 61 -10.17 8.04 16.72
CA GLY A 61 -9.77 7.70 15.36
C GLY A 61 -8.46 8.34 14.92
N THR A 62 -7.91 7.83 13.81
CA THR A 62 -6.64 8.28 13.23
C THR A 62 -6.72 9.74 12.76
N THR A 63 -7.82 10.17 12.14
CA THR A 63 -8.01 11.57 11.71
C THR A 63 -7.89 12.55 12.87
N TRP A 64 -8.59 12.30 13.98
CA TRP A 64 -8.55 13.20 15.14
C TRP A 64 -7.16 13.21 15.76
N SER A 65 -6.66 12.03 16.10
CA SER A 65 -5.40 11.88 16.84
C SER A 65 -4.20 12.45 16.07
N CYS A 66 -4.11 12.26 14.75
CA CYS A 66 -3.06 12.88 13.95
C CYS A 66 -3.27 14.39 13.78
N ASN A 67 -4.49 14.90 13.61
CA ASN A 67 -4.76 16.34 13.45
C ASN A 67 -4.42 17.15 14.72
N VAL A 68 -4.52 16.53 15.90
CA VAL A 68 -4.07 17.14 17.16
C VAL A 68 -2.57 17.51 17.12
N LEU A 69 -1.75 16.83 16.29
CA LEU A 69 -0.33 17.17 16.08
C LEU A 69 -0.13 18.41 15.18
N SER A 70 -1.14 18.78 14.39
CA SER A 70 -1.15 20.02 13.59
C SER A 70 -1.52 21.24 14.44
N ASN A 71 -2.43 21.04 15.39
CA ASN A 71 -3.05 22.13 16.16
C ASN A 71 -2.47 22.34 17.56
N SER A 72 -1.60 21.43 18.04
CA SER A 72 -1.02 21.54 19.37
C SER A 72 0.49 21.74 19.32
N ASN A 73 0.97 22.77 20.03
CA ASN A 73 2.38 22.89 20.43
C ASN A 73 2.66 22.08 21.72
N GLU A 74 1.75 21.16 22.08
CA GLU A 74 1.77 20.48 23.35
C GLU A 74 2.79 19.35 23.31
N LYS A 75 3.94 19.61 23.92
CA LYS A 75 5.10 18.71 23.97
C LYS A 75 4.75 17.27 24.39
N TRP A 76 3.73 17.07 25.23
CA TRP A 76 3.33 15.74 25.69
C TRP A 76 2.78 14.85 24.56
N LEU A 77 2.15 15.41 23.52
CA LEU A 77 1.61 14.66 22.38
C LEU A 77 2.72 14.19 21.44
N ILE A 78 3.71 15.04 21.17
CA ILE A 78 4.88 14.67 20.37
C ILE A 78 5.69 13.61 21.12
N ASP A 79 5.95 13.84 22.41
CA ASP A 79 6.72 12.92 23.26
C ASP A 79 6.00 11.55 23.44
N ASN A 80 4.65 11.52 23.51
CA ASN A 80 3.87 10.27 23.64
C ASN A 80 3.58 9.55 22.31
N SER A 81 3.42 10.28 21.20
CA SER A 81 3.08 9.70 19.90
C SER A 81 4.31 9.17 19.16
N GLY A 82 5.47 9.82 19.35
CA GLY A 82 6.68 9.55 18.56
C GLY A 82 6.64 10.12 17.15
N PHE A 83 5.61 10.88 16.78
CA PHE A 83 5.49 11.53 15.47
C PHE A 83 5.88 13.01 15.55
N ALA A 84 6.61 13.48 14.54
CA ALA A 84 7.08 14.87 14.47
C ALA A 84 5.96 15.87 14.14
N ASN A 85 4.94 15.45 13.38
CA ASN A 85 3.82 16.26 12.91
C ASN A 85 2.67 15.37 12.41
N GLU A 86 1.55 15.99 12.02
CA GLU A 86 0.38 15.31 11.44
C GLU A 86 0.74 14.48 10.20
N GLU A 87 1.55 15.03 9.29
CA GLU A 87 1.94 14.36 8.04
C GLU A 87 2.69 13.05 8.31
N ALA A 88 3.67 13.07 9.23
CA ALA A 88 4.42 11.90 9.64
C ALA A 88 3.54 10.86 10.36
N CYS A 89 2.53 11.33 11.10
CA CYS A 89 1.53 10.45 11.74
C CYS A 89 0.68 9.74 10.68
N LEU A 90 0.06 10.49 9.77
CA LEU A 90 -0.79 9.93 8.71
C LEU A 90 -0.01 8.99 7.78
N ALA A 91 1.24 9.33 7.44
CA ALA A 91 2.11 8.49 6.60
C ALA A 91 2.48 7.13 7.24
N ARG A 92 2.27 6.98 8.56
CA ARG A 92 2.51 5.71 9.25
C ARG A 92 1.28 4.83 9.36
N HIS A 93 0.10 5.31 8.97
CA HIS A 93 -1.12 4.52 8.96
C HIS A 93 -1.38 3.93 7.57
N VAL A 94 -2.04 2.78 7.53
CA VAL A 94 -2.74 2.34 6.33
C VAL A 94 -3.78 3.41 6.00
N ARG A 95 -3.82 3.82 4.73
CA ARG A 95 -4.51 5.03 4.24
C ARG A 95 -6.00 5.09 4.68
N ASP A 96 -6.52 6.31 4.83
CA ASP A 96 -7.93 6.59 5.12
C ASP A 96 -8.88 5.89 4.12
N PRO A 97 -9.79 5.01 4.57
CA PRO A 97 -10.78 4.37 3.70
C PRO A 97 -11.77 5.37 3.09
N GLY A 98 -11.93 6.58 3.64
CA GLY A 98 -12.76 7.64 3.08
C GLY A 98 -12.09 8.50 2.01
N GLN A 99 -10.76 8.44 1.87
CA GLN A 99 -10.03 9.25 0.90
C GLN A 99 -10.06 8.60 -0.49
N LYS A 100 -10.48 9.35 -1.51
CA LYS A 100 -10.36 8.90 -2.90
C LYS A 100 -8.88 8.77 -3.27
N ILE A 101 -8.48 7.59 -3.69
CA ILE A 101 -7.11 7.27 -4.07
C ILE A 101 -6.85 7.80 -5.49
N PRO A 102 -5.76 8.55 -5.75
CA PRO A 102 -5.41 8.96 -7.11
C PRO A 102 -5.30 7.75 -8.05
N TRP A 103 -5.76 7.90 -9.29
CA TRP A 103 -5.54 6.86 -10.30
C TRP A 103 -4.10 6.88 -10.77
N TYR A 104 -3.40 5.75 -10.67
CA TYR A 104 -2.04 5.61 -11.18
C TYR A 104 -2.05 4.85 -12.52
N PRO A 105 -1.53 5.46 -13.60
CA PRO A 105 -1.31 4.75 -14.84
C PRO A 105 -0.18 3.73 -14.66
N LYS A 106 -0.31 2.57 -15.30
CA LYS A 106 0.73 1.54 -15.27
C LYS A 106 2.00 2.03 -15.96
N SER A 107 3.13 1.97 -15.27
CA SER A 107 4.44 2.42 -15.76
C SER A 107 5.43 1.29 -16.03
N SER A 108 5.16 0.07 -15.51
CA SER A 108 6.02 -1.11 -15.64
C SER A 108 5.33 -2.27 -16.35
N THR A 109 6.10 -3.28 -16.77
CA THR A 109 5.59 -4.52 -17.38
C THR A 109 4.97 -5.47 -16.33
N ASP A 110 4.17 -6.45 -16.77
CA ASP A 110 3.60 -7.46 -15.87
C ASP A 110 4.67 -8.25 -15.10
N ASP A 111 5.75 -8.64 -15.76
CA ASP A 111 6.82 -9.42 -15.14
C ASP A 111 7.56 -8.61 -14.06
N GLU A 112 7.83 -7.33 -14.33
CA GLU A 112 8.42 -6.40 -13.34
C GLU A 112 7.50 -6.21 -12.13
N CYS A 113 6.20 -6.09 -12.37
CA CYS A 113 5.20 -5.96 -11.32
C CYS A 113 5.01 -7.21 -10.48
N LEU A 114 5.04 -8.39 -11.10
CA LEU A 114 5.03 -9.66 -10.39
C LEU A 114 6.28 -9.81 -9.51
N ALA A 115 7.45 -9.43 -10.02
CA ALA A 115 8.69 -9.45 -9.25
C ALA A 115 8.64 -8.46 -8.08
N PHE A 116 8.17 -7.23 -8.31
CA PHE A 116 8.07 -6.19 -7.30
C PHE A 116 7.06 -6.54 -6.19
N LYS A 117 5.90 -7.09 -6.56
CA LYS A 117 4.88 -7.59 -5.62
C LYS A 117 5.44 -8.58 -4.60
N MET A 118 6.41 -9.42 -4.98
CA MET A 118 7.03 -10.38 -4.04
C MET A 118 7.74 -9.70 -2.87
N CYS A 119 8.08 -8.41 -3.01
CA CYS A 119 8.63 -7.58 -1.94
C CYS A 119 7.57 -7.10 -0.93
N LYS A 120 6.27 -7.30 -1.20
CA LYS A 120 5.14 -6.79 -0.39
C LYS A 120 5.25 -5.29 -0.07
N PRO A 121 5.41 -4.43 -1.08
CA PRO A 121 5.58 -2.98 -0.91
C PRO A 121 4.36 -2.33 -0.23
N ALA A 122 4.44 -1.02 0.03
CA ALA A 122 3.23 -0.25 0.34
C ALA A 122 2.28 -0.25 -0.88
N LEU A 123 0.97 -0.06 -0.64
CA LEU A 123 -0.02 0.01 -1.73
C LEU A 123 0.35 1.09 -2.75
N GLU A 124 0.65 2.30 -2.27
CA GLU A 124 0.98 3.44 -3.12
C GLU A 124 2.20 3.18 -3.99
N GLU A 125 3.25 2.57 -3.44
CA GLU A 125 4.44 2.17 -4.20
C GLU A 125 4.11 1.13 -5.28
N LEU A 126 3.21 0.19 -4.97
CA LEU A 126 2.74 -0.80 -5.93
C LEU A 126 1.92 -0.15 -7.05
N GLU A 127 1.03 0.78 -6.71
CA GLU A 127 0.17 1.47 -7.67
C GLU A 127 0.96 2.44 -8.55
N GLU A 128 1.93 3.17 -8.01
CA GLU A 128 2.82 4.05 -8.79
C GLU A 128 3.60 3.28 -9.85
N GLN A 129 4.08 2.08 -9.51
CA GLN A 129 4.88 1.26 -10.40
C GLN A 129 4.03 0.42 -11.37
N CYS A 130 2.92 -0.13 -10.88
CA CYS A 130 2.16 -1.16 -11.60
C CYS A 130 0.77 -0.71 -12.07
N GLY A 131 0.35 0.47 -11.64
CA GLY A 131 -0.95 1.05 -11.97
C GLY A 131 -2.08 0.52 -11.10
N THR A 132 -3.12 1.34 -10.97
CA THR A 132 -4.33 1.05 -10.18
C THR A 132 -5.05 -0.20 -10.67
N ASP A 133 -5.34 -0.31 -11.97
CA ASP A 133 -6.11 -1.46 -12.49
C ASP A 133 -5.38 -2.79 -12.29
N TRP A 134 -4.06 -2.83 -12.51
CA TRP A 134 -3.27 -4.03 -12.28
C TRP A 134 -3.26 -4.41 -10.80
N THR A 135 -3.05 -3.42 -9.92
CA THR A 135 -2.99 -3.63 -8.47
C THR A 135 -4.33 -4.11 -7.92
N CYS A 136 -5.44 -3.45 -8.29
CA CYS A 136 -6.78 -3.88 -7.91
C CYS A 136 -7.13 -5.27 -8.51
N SER A 137 -6.58 -5.63 -9.68
CA SER A 137 -6.76 -6.96 -10.26
C SER A 137 -6.08 -8.07 -9.45
N LEU A 138 -5.15 -7.77 -8.56
CA LEU A 138 -4.63 -8.75 -7.59
C LEU A 138 -5.71 -9.22 -6.60
N LEU A 139 -6.75 -8.42 -6.41
CA LEU A 139 -7.92 -8.76 -5.59
C LEU A 139 -8.99 -9.52 -6.40
N GLU A 140 -8.79 -9.73 -7.72
CA GLU A 140 -9.66 -10.62 -8.49
C GLU A 140 -9.40 -12.09 -8.13
N GLY A 141 -10.47 -12.78 -7.74
CA GLY A 141 -10.45 -14.20 -7.45
C GLY A 141 -10.14 -15.04 -8.68
N ARG A 142 -8.89 -15.52 -8.78
CA ARG A 142 -8.57 -16.77 -9.51
C ARG A 142 -7.84 -17.74 -8.58
N GLY A 143 -8.63 -18.53 -7.84
CA GLY A 143 -8.18 -19.66 -7.01
C GLY A 143 -7.73 -19.29 -5.59
N GLU A 144 -7.91 -20.21 -4.64
CA GLU A 144 -7.51 -20.06 -3.23
C GLU A 144 -6.03 -19.66 -3.07
N ARG A 145 -5.16 -20.10 -3.99
CA ARG A 145 -3.73 -19.75 -3.98
C ARG A 145 -3.46 -18.27 -4.20
N ASN A 146 -4.08 -17.64 -5.20
CA ASN A 146 -3.90 -16.20 -5.44
C ASN A 146 -4.47 -15.35 -4.29
N ARG A 147 -5.57 -15.79 -3.66
CA ARG A 147 -6.13 -15.11 -2.49
C ARG A 147 -5.19 -15.17 -1.28
N LEU A 148 -4.55 -16.31 -1.03
CA LEU A 148 -3.56 -16.44 0.05
C LEU A 148 -2.30 -15.62 -0.24
N ASP A 149 -1.82 -15.61 -1.49
CA ASP A 149 -0.63 -14.85 -1.89
C ASP A 149 -0.84 -13.32 -1.81
N ASN A 150 -2.11 -12.88 -1.86
CA ASN A 150 -2.50 -11.47 -1.84
C ASN A 150 -3.23 -11.04 -0.57
N ILE A 151 -3.32 -11.91 0.45
CA ILE A 151 -4.04 -11.58 1.70
C ILE A 151 -3.46 -10.34 2.38
N TRP A 152 -2.15 -10.15 2.27
CA TRP A 152 -1.45 -8.98 2.79
C TRP A 152 -1.96 -7.67 2.19
N LEU A 153 -2.41 -7.68 0.92
CA LEU A 153 -2.95 -6.50 0.25
C LEU A 153 -4.31 -6.16 0.87
N ALA A 154 -5.19 -7.15 1.05
CA ALA A 154 -6.47 -6.97 1.70
C ALA A 154 -6.32 -6.54 3.18
N GLU A 155 -5.39 -7.12 3.92
CA GLU A 155 -5.09 -6.74 5.30
C GLU A 155 -4.55 -5.31 5.41
N LYS A 156 -3.69 -4.88 4.49
CA LYS A 156 -3.13 -3.52 4.48
C LYS A 156 -4.10 -2.46 4.00
N THR A 157 -5.14 -2.82 3.23
CA THR A 157 -6.00 -1.83 2.56
C THR A 157 -7.44 -1.85 3.05
N GLY A 158 -7.87 -2.95 3.66
CA GLY A 158 -9.28 -3.21 3.93
C GLY A 158 -10.11 -3.54 2.68
N LEU A 159 -9.49 -3.59 1.49
CA LEU A 159 -10.17 -3.79 0.21
C LEU A 159 -10.16 -5.29 -0.15
N TRP A 160 -11.36 -5.88 -0.28
CA TRP A 160 -11.51 -7.33 -0.43
C TRP A 160 -11.91 -7.79 -1.83
N SER A 161 -12.19 -6.86 -2.74
CA SER A 161 -12.44 -7.17 -4.15
C SER A 161 -11.87 -6.08 -5.06
N LYS A 162 -11.70 -6.42 -6.34
CA LYS A 162 -11.32 -5.44 -7.36
C LYS A 162 -12.34 -4.31 -7.46
N GLU A 163 -13.63 -4.63 -7.48
CA GLU A 163 -14.69 -3.62 -7.59
C GLU A 163 -14.66 -2.67 -6.40
N ASP A 164 -14.38 -3.19 -5.21
CA ASP A 164 -14.21 -2.37 -4.02
C ASP A 164 -12.98 -1.46 -4.12
N CYS A 165 -11.85 -2.02 -4.56
CA CYS A 165 -10.62 -1.27 -4.80
C CYS A 165 -10.80 -0.15 -5.81
N LEU A 166 -11.41 -0.43 -6.97
CA LEU A 166 -11.65 0.56 -8.02
C LEU A 166 -12.62 1.66 -7.56
N ARG A 167 -13.59 1.35 -6.70
CA ARG A 167 -14.57 2.34 -6.19
C ARG A 167 -13.93 3.37 -5.24
N HIS A 168 -12.84 2.99 -4.58
CA HIS A 168 -12.07 3.88 -3.71
C HIS A 168 -11.09 4.76 -4.50
N HIS A 169 -10.87 4.48 -5.78
CA HIS A 169 -10.04 5.30 -6.64
C HIS A 169 -10.82 6.43 -7.31
N MET A 170 -10.13 7.52 -7.60
CA MET A 170 -10.58 8.51 -8.58
C MET A 170 -10.78 7.81 -9.93
N PRO A 171 -11.72 8.28 -10.78
CA PRO A 171 -11.90 7.73 -12.11
C PRO A 171 -10.59 7.77 -12.89
N ASP A 172 -10.38 6.78 -13.77
CA ASP A 172 -9.30 6.82 -14.73
C ASP A 172 -9.39 8.13 -15.54
N PRO A 173 -8.37 9.00 -15.50
CA PRO A 173 -8.40 10.29 -16.19
C PRO A 173 -8.42 10.17 -17.72
N SER A 174 -8.24 8.96 -18.27
CA SER A 174 -8.32 8.68 -19.71
C SER A 174 -9.69 8.20 -20.21
N LEU A 175 -10.66 8.00 -19.30
CA LEU A 175 -12.06 7.66 -19.59
C LEU A 175 -12.97 8.90 -19.57
#